data_AF-A0A8J4XRX7-F1
#
_entry.id   AF-A0A8J4XRX7-F1
#
_cell.length_a   1.000
_cell.length_b   1.000
_cell.length_c   1.000
_cell.angle_alpha   90.00
_cell.angle_beta   90.00
_cell.angle_gamma   90.00
#
_symmetry.space_group_name_H-M   'P 1'
#
loop_
_entity.id
_entity.type
_entity.pdbx_description
1 polymer ?
#
loop_
_entity_poly.entity_id
_entity_poly.type
_entity_poly.pdbx_seq_one_letter_code
_entity_poly.pdbx_strand_id
1 'polypeptide(L)'
;MPDGDISNGPHKEVNLRSGVPKGSRTDTCTAGAGSLLVEFGVLSRLIGDPIYELSARRANGVLWKLRNADTGLLGNVVDVDTGKWVGELSGVGAGLDSFYEYLLKAYILFGHPEDYYMFNETYSLIKHYMRRGYVLESQVLPHDKLTRPP
;
A
#
# COMPACT_ATOMS: atom_id res chain seq x y z
N MET A 1 -1.65 -21.59 -6.13
CA MET A 1 -2.62 -20.66 -6.76
C MET A 1 -1.85 -19.75 -7.69
N PRO A 2 -2.38 -19.40 -8.88
CA PRO A 2 -1.62 -18.67 -9.89
C PRO A 2 -1.27 -17.26 -9.44
N ASP A 3 -0.12 -16.77 -9.90
CA ASP A 3 0.46 -15.49 -9.55
C ASP A 3 -0.44 -14.32 -9.95
N GLY A 4 -0.95 -13.59 -8.96
CA GLY A 4 -1.70 -12.34 -9.18
C GLY A 4 -3.20 -12.41 -8.89
N ASP A 5 -3.73 -13.56 -8.46
CA ASP A 5 -5.11 -13.63 -7.98
C ASP A 5 -5.20 -13.04 -6.57
N ILE A 6 -5.82 -11.87 -6.48
CA ILE A 6 -6.00 -11.12 -5.24
C ILE A 6 -7.38 -11.32 -4.61
N SER A 7 -8.19 -12.24 -5.14
CA SER A 7 -9.59 -12.55 -4.76
C SER A 7 -9.83 -13.00 -3.31
N ASN A 8 -8.88 -12.76 -2.42
CA ASN A 8 -8.97 -13.02 -0.99
C ASN A 8 -8.25 -11.94 -0.16
N GLY A 9 -8.08 -10.74 -0.71
CA GLY A 9 -7.57 -9.57 0.01
C GLY A 9 -8.59 -9.04 1.04
N PRO A 10 -8.14 -8.32 2.08
CA PRO A 10 -9.03 -7.77 3.08
C PRO A 10 -9.92 -6.66 2.50
N HIS A 11 -11.23 -6.87 2.54
CA HIS A 11 -12.22 -5.84 2.25
C HIS A 11 -12.21 -4.76 3.34
N LYS A 12 -12.43 -3.50 2.96
CA LYS A 12 -12.50 -2.39 3.93
C LYS A 12 -13.64 -2.50 4.93
N GLU A 13 -14.72 -3.16 4.55
CA GLU A 13 -15.95 -3.24 5.33
C GLU A 13 -16.45 -4.69 5.34
N VAL A 14 -16.80 -5.16 6.53
CA VAL A 14 -17.36 -6.49 6.77
C VAL A 14 -18.48 -6.37 7.80
N ASN A 15 -19.59 -7.06 7.57
CA ASN A 15 -20.60 -7.22 8.60
C ASN A 15 -20.13 -8.29 9.60
N LEU A 16 -19.99 -7.95 10.88
CA LEU A 16 -19.47 -8.87 11.89
C LEU A 16 -20.35 -10.11 12.11
N ARG A 17 -21.64 -10.06 11.74
CA ARG A 17 -22.57 -11.20 11.83
C ARG A 17 -22.65 -12.00 10.53
N SER A 18 -22.69 -11.32 9.39
CA SER A 18 -23.01 -11.93 8.10
C SER A 18 -21.87 -11.94 7.08
N GLY A 19 -20.66 -11.49 7.46
CA GLY A 19 -19.51 -11.40 6.57
C GLY A 19 -19.62 -10.26 5.56
N VAL A 20 -18.90 -10.36 4.45
CA VAL A 20 -18.87 -9.32 3.41
C VAL A 20 -20.18 -9.36 2.60
N PRO A 21 -20.98 -8.29 2.58
CA PRO A 21 -22.19 -8.23 1.75
C PRO A 21 -21.86 -8.35 0.25
N LYS A 22 -22.75 -9.00 -0.53
CA LYS A 22 -22.62 -9.04 -1.99
C LYS A 22 -22.75 -7.64 -2.58
N GLY A 23 -21.83 -7.26 -3.48
CA GLY A 23 -21.79 -5.92 -4.07
C GLY A 23 -21.19 -4.85 -3.16
N SER A 24 -20.48 -5.25 -2.10
CA SER A 24 -19.71 -4.30 -1.28
C SER A 24 -18.64 -3.62 -2.10
N ARG A 25 -18.30 -2.42 -1.68
CA ARG A 25 -17.19 -1.65 -2.26
C ARG A 25 -15.87 -2.40 -2.04
N THR A 26 -15.15 -2.61 -3.14
CA THR A 26 -13.89 -3.38 -3.24
C THR A 26 -12.65 -2.48 -3.14
N ASP A 27 -12.83 -1.16 -3.17
CA ASP A 27 -11.77 -0.19 -2.99
C ASP A 27 -11.34 -0.13 -1.52
N THR A 28 -10.09 -0.51 -1.25
CA THR A 28 -9.46 -0.46 0.07
C THR A 28 -8.16 0.35 -0.01
N CYS A 29 -7.82 1.06 1.07
CA CYS A 29 -6.53 1.74 1.12
C CYS A 29 -5.39 0.77 1.48
N THR A 30 -4.18 1.06 1.01
CA THR A 30 -3.01 0.21 1.25
C THR A 30 -2.72 0.01 2.74
N ALA A 31 -2.86 1.08 3.52
CA ALA A 31 -2.82 1.05 4.99
C ALA A 31 -3.87 0.08 5.56
N GLY A 32 -5.13 0.20 5.14
CA GLY A 32 -6.22 -0.64 5.63
C GLY A 32 -6.01 -2.13 5.31
N ALA A 33 -5.44 -2.43 4.15
CA ALA A 33 -5.17 -3.82 3.75
C ALA A 33 -3.91 -4.42 4.36
N GLY A 34 -2.88 -3.61 4.64
CA GLY A 34 -1.57 -4.12 5.03
C GLY A 34 -1.12 -3.83 6.47
N SER A 35 -1.96 -3.18 7.27
CA SER A 35 -1.66 -2.85 8.67
C SER A 35 -2.37 -3.75 9.68
N LEU A 36 -2.37 -5.07 9.43
CA LEU A 36 -2.86 -6.09 10.37
C LEU A 36 -1.75 -7.05 10.86
N LEU A 37 -0.54 -6.92 10.32
CA LEU A 37 0.53 -7.89 10.54
C LEU A 37 0.95 -8.00 12.01
N VAL A 38 0.94 -6.88 12.75
CA VAL A 38 1.34 -6.88 14.16
C VAL A 38 0.29 -7.58 15.02
N GLU A 39 -0.99 -7.21 14.90
CA GLU A 39 -2.09 -7.75 15.68
C GLU A 39 -2.27 -9.23 15.39
N PHE A 40 -2.25 -9.62 14.11
CA PHE A 40 -2.43 -11.01 13.70
C PHE A 40 -1.19 -11.85 14.05
N GLY A 41 0.01 -11.28 13.96
CA GLY A 41 1.24 -11.95 14.38
C GLY A 41 1.32 -12.19 15.90
N VAL A 42 0.85 -11.24 16.72
CA VAL A 42 0.73 -11.42 18.17
C VAL A 42 -0.36 -12.46 18.48
N LEU A 43 -1.54 -12.34 17.87
CA LEU A 43 -2.63 -13.29 18.08
C LEU A 43 -2.20 -14.72 17.77
N SER A 44 -1.57 -14.96 16.62
CA SER A 44 -1.06 -16.27 16.22
C SER A 44 -0.11 -16.88 17.25
N ARG A 45 0.79 -16.08 17.83
CA ARG A 45 1.72 -16.54 18.88
C ARG A 45 1.01 -16.86 20.19
N LEU A 46 0.03 -16.05 20.58
CA LEU A 46 -0.71 -16.22 21.83
C LEU A 46 -1.59 -17.48 21.83
N ILE A 47 -2.22 -17.80 20.69
CA ILE A 47 -3.15 -18.93 20.59
C ILE A 47 -2.53 -20.19 19.97
N GLY A 48 -1.32 -20.09 19.41
CA GLY A 48 -0.62 -21.20 18.76
C GLY A 48 -1.15 -21.56 17.37
N ASP A 49 -1.91 -20.68 16.71
CA ASP A 49 -2.47 -20.90 15.37
C ASP A 49 -1.88 -19.87 14.37
N PRO A 50 -1.10 -20.31 13.37
CA PRO A 50 -0.42 -19.41 12.44
C PRO A 50 -1.34 -18.77 11.39
N ILE A 51 -2.62 -19.16 11.29
CA ILE A 51 -3.49 -18.73 10.19
C ILE A 51 -3.67 -17.20 10.12
N TYR A 52 -3.65 -16.52 11.27
CA TYR A 52 -3.78 -15.06 11.32
C TYR A 52 -2.53 -14.39 10.76
N GLU A 53 -1.34 -14.71 11.27
CA GLU A 53 -0.09 -14.15 10.74
C GLU A 53 0.08 -14.45 9.26
N LEU A 54 -0.18 -15.69 8.83
CA LEU A 54 -0.07 -16.08 7.42
C LEU A 54 -1.03 -15.29 6.53
N SER A 55 -2.26 -15.05 6.99
CA SER A 55 -3.23 -14.23 6.27
C SER A 55 -2.74 -12.79 6.10
N ALA A 56 -2.21 -12.17 7.16
CA ALA A 56 -1.68 -10.81 7.09
C ALA A 56 -0.42 -10.71 6.20
N ARG A 57 0.51 -11.67 6.30
CA ARG A 57 1.70 -11.75 5.44
C ARG A 57 1.33 -11.92 3.97
N ARG A 58 0.32 -12.74 3.68
CA ARG A 58 -0.20 -12.92 2.32
C ARG A 58 -0.74 -11.60 1.77
N ALA A 59 -1.52 -10.85 2.56
CA ALA A 59 -2.02 -9.54 2.15
C ALA A 59 -0.87 -8.57 1.82
N ASN A 60 0.14 -8.48 2.69
CA ASN A 60 1.33 -7.65 2.44
C ASN A 60 2.10 -8.10 1.20
N GLY A 61 2.27 -9.41 0.99
CA GLY A 61 2.93 -9.95 -0.19
C GLY A 61 2.18 -9.67 -1.49
N VAL A 62 0.85 -9.64 -1.46
CA VAL A 62 0.02 -9.23 -2.60
C VAL A 62 0.22 -7.74 -2.90
N LEU A 63 0.06 -6.86 -1.90
CA LEU A 63 0.29 -5.43 -2.06
C LEU A 63 1.69 -5.15 -2.59
N TRP A 64 2.68 -5.85 -2.06
CA TRP A 64 4.05 -5.81 -2.54
C TRP A 64 4.11 -6.09 -4.05
N LYS A 65 3.56 -7.22 -4.51
CA LYS A 65 3.60 -7.57 -5.95
C LYS A 65 2.90 -6.55 -6.87
N LEU A 66 1.97 -5.75 -6.37
CA LEU A 66 1.26 -4.73 -7.14
C LEU A 66 2.03 -3.42 -7.34
N ARG A 67 3.24 -3.28 -6.78
CA ARG A 67 4.07 -2.08 -6.97
C ARG A 67 4.28 -1.76 -8.45
N ASN A 68 4.34 -0.47 -8.77
CA ASN A 68 4.64 -0.02 -10.12
C ASN A 68 6.04 -0.53 -10.54
N ALA A 69 6.15 -1.14 -11.72
CA ALA A 69 7.37 -1.81 -12.16
C ALA A 69 8.55 -0.84 -12.38
N ASP A 70 8.27 0.41 -12.76
CA ASP A 70 9.29 1.40 -13.09
C ASP A 70 9.78 2.17 -11.87
N THR A 71 8.87 2.53 -10.96
CA THR A 71 9.16 3.35 -9.77
C THR A 71 9.27 2.56 -8.48
N GLY A 72 8.76 1.33 -8.45
CA GLY A 72 8.66 0.50 -7.25
C GLY A 72 7.69 1.04 -6.19
N LEU A 73 6.89 2.08 -6.49
CA LEU A 73 5.96 2.71 -5.54
C LEU A 73 4.60 2.00 -5.51
N LEU A 74 3.91 2.16 -4.37
CA LEU A 74 2.55 1.67 -4.12
C LEU A 74 1.55 2.81 -4.33
N GLY A 75 0.37 2.49 -4.88
CA GLY A 75 -0.78 3.41 -4.88
C GLY A 75 -1.44 3.50 -3.50
N ASN A 76 -2.30 4.50 -3.30
CA ASN A 76 -3.01 4.69 -2.03
C ASN A 76 -4.30 3.87 -1.91
N VAL A 77 -4.94 3.50 -3.02
CA VAL A 77 -6.20 2.74 -3.04
C VAL A 77 -6.14 1.64 -4.09
N VAL A 78 -6.38 0.41 -3.66
CA VAL A 78 -6.44 -0.79 -4.52
C VAL A 78 -7.85 -1.35 -4.53
N ASP A 79 -8.30 -1.81 -5.69
CA ASP A 79 -9.49 -2.63 -5.82
C ASP A 79 -9.13 -4.09 -5.55
N VAL A 80 -9.71 -4.69 -4.50
CA VAL A 80 -9.34 -6.04 -4.02
C VAL A 80 -9.86 -7.19 -4.88
N ASP A 81 -10.75 -6.92 -5.85
CA ASP A 81 -11.25 -7.95 -6.76
C ASP A 81 -10.40 -8.01 -8.03
N THR A 82 -9.93 -6.86 -8.50
CA THR A 82 -9.21 -6.71 -9.78
C THR A 82 -7.70 -6.56 -9.66
N GLY A 83 -7.21 -6.16 -8.48
CA GLY A 83 -5.78 -5.94 -8.22
C GLY A 83 -5.24 -4.68 -8.87
N LYS A 84 -6.11 -3.77 -9.27
CA LYS A 84 -5.73 -2.51 -9.90
C LYS A 84 -5.74 -1.39 -8.87
N TRP A 85 -4.76 -0.50 -8.99
CA TRP A 85 -4.76 0.77 -8.27
C TRP A 85 -5.90 1.64 -8.83
N VAL A 86 -6.80 2.06 -7.94
CA VAL A 86 -7.87 3.03 -8.25
C VAL A 86 -7.41 4.43 -7.85
N GLY A 87 -6.55 4.51 -6.83
CA GLY A 87 -5.82 5.71 -6.45
C GLY A 87 -4.32 5.51 -6.69
N GLU A 88 -3.75 6.32 -7.57
CA GLU A 88 -2.34 6.25 -7.97
C GLU A 88 -1.44 7.23 -7.20
N LEU A 89 -2.01 7.94 -6.20
CA LEU A 89 -1.23 8.83 -5.36
C LEU A 89 -0.28 8.01 -4.50
N SER A 90 1.01 8.05 -4.85
CA SER A 90 2.08 7.42 -4.10
C SER A 90 2.65 8.43 -3.10
N GLY A 91 2.79 8.04 -1.83
CA GLY A 91 3.04 9.00 -0.74
C GLY A 91 3.46 8.32 0.57
N VAL A 92 3.94 9.11 1.52
CA VAL A 92 3.95 8.75 2.96
C VAL A 92 2.69 9.25 3.66
N GLY A 93 1.73 9.80 2.90
CA GLY A 93 0.51 10.39 3.42
C GLY A 93 -0.58 9.36 3.74
N ALA A 94 -1.76 9.89 4.05
CA ALA A 94 -2.93 9.11 4.44
C ALA A 94 -3.22 7.98 3.43
N GLY A 95 -3.36 6.77 3.94
CA GLY A 95 -3.66 5.58 3.15
C GLY A 95 -2.45 4.70 2.80
N LEU A 96 -1.22 5.13 3.11
CA LEU A 96 0.00 4.31 2.98
C LEU A 96 0.91 4.31 4.23
N ASP A 97 0.85 5.36 5.04
CA ASP A 97 1.64 5.56 6.26
C ASP A 97 1.85 4.29 7.11
N SER A 98 0.76 3.71 7.63
CA SER A 98 0.82 2.59 8.56
C SER A 98 1.27 1.29 7.89
N PHE A 99 1.21 1.18 6.56
CA PHE A 99 1.76 0.01 5.86
C PHE A 99 3.27 -0.07 6.09
N TYR A 100 3.99 1.03 5.86
CA TYR A 100 5.43 1.09 6.06
C TYR A 100 5.83 0.91 7.53
N GLU A 101 5.08 1.53 8.44
CA GLU A 101 5.33 1.36 9.87
C GLU A 101 5.21 -0.10 10.31
N TYR A 102 4.21 -0.82 9.79
CA TYR A 102 3.94 -2.19 10.20
C TYR A 102 4.99 -3.17 9.69
N LEU A 103 5.60 -2.92 8.53
CA LEU A 103 6.75 -3.68 8.07
C LEU A 103 7.92 -3.58 9.06
N LEU A 104 8.28 -2.37 9.49
CA LEU A 104 9.36 -2.19 10.46
C LEU A 104 8.99 -2.75 11.84
N LYS A 105 7.78 -2.47 12.34
CA LYS A 105 7.29 -2.96 13.64
C LYS A 105 7.26 -4.49 13.67
N ALA A 106 6.77 -5.14 12.61
CA ALA A 106 6.73 -6.59 12.51
C ALA A 106 8.13 -7.21 12.47
N TYR A 107 9.09 -6.60 11.75
CA TYR A 107 10.47 -7.06 11.79
C TYR A 107 11.05 -7.00 13.22
N ILE A 108 10.85 -5.89 13.93
CA ILE A 108 11.34 -5.73 15.31
C ILE A 108 10.72 -6.78 16.25
N LEU A 109 9.42 -7.05 16.10
CA LEU A 109 8.69 -7.97 16.99
C LEU A 109 8.92 -9.45 16.66
N PHE A 110 9.03 -9.79 15.38
CA PHE A 110 8.98 -11.19 14.92
C PHE A 110 10.25 -11.65 14.20
N GLY A 111 11.14 -10.73 13.82
CA GLY A 111 12.44 -11.03 13.23
C GLY A 111 12.41 -11.51 11.79
N HIS A 112 11.28 -11.40 11.08
CA HIS A 112 11.16 -11.93 9.72
C HIS A 112 11.90 -11.02 8.70
N PRO A 113 12.95 -11.50 8.00
CA PRO A 113 13.82 -10.63 7.18
C PRO A 113 13.09 -9.94 6.02
N GLU A 114 12.05 -10.58 5.47
CA GLU A 114 11.25 -10.01 4.38
C GLU A 114 10.58 -8.70 4.78
N ASP A 115 10.13 -8.56 6.04
CA ASP A 115 9.48 -7.34 6.53
C ASP A 115 10.47 -6.17 6.50
N TYR A 116 11.71 -6.42 6.92
CA TYR A 116 12.78 -5.42 6.87
C TYR A 116 13.21 -5.08 5.43
N TYR A 117 13.29 -6.09 4.56
CA TYR A 117 13.59 -5.89 3.15
C TYR A 117 12.57 -4.97 2.49
N MET A 118 11.28 -5.27 2.66
CA MET A 118 10.19 -4.45 2.10
C MET A 118 10.22 -3.02 2.64
N PHE A 119 10.48 -2.85 3.94
CA PHE A 119 10.62 -1.53 4.56
C PHE A 119 11.81 -0.75 3.99
N ASN A 120 13.00 -1.34 3.93
CA ASN A 120 14.21 -0.63 3.50
C ASN A 120 14.16 -0.22 2.02
N GLU A 121 13.58 -1.08 1.18
CA GLU A 121 13.35 -0.80 -0.23
C GLU A 121 12.38 0.38 -0.40
N THR A 122 11.22 0.34 0.27
CA THR A 122 10.22 1.43 0.21
C THR A 122 10.76 2.74 0.77
N TYR A 123 11.50 2.70 1.89
CA TYR A 123 12.15 3.87 2.46
C TYR A 123 13.13 4.52 1.46
N SER A 124 13.92 3.71 0.76
CA SER A 124 14.87 4.20 -0.26
C SER A 124 14.16 4.86 -1.44
N LEU A 125 13.09 4.25 -1.94
CA LEU A 125 12.29 4.78 -3.05
C LEU A 125 11.56 6.07 -2.67
N ILE A 126 10.92 6.12 -1.50
CA ILE A 126 10.28 7.32 -0.96
C ILE A 126 11.31 8.46 -0.85
N LYS A 127 12.49 8.17 -0.31
CA LYS A 127 13.57 9.16 -0.19
C LYS A 127 14.06 9.65 -1.56
N HIS A 128 14.08 8.79 -2.57
CA HIS A 128 14.47 9.15 -3.93
C HIS A 128 13.44 10.05 -4.62
N TYR A 129 12.18 9.62 -4.66
CA TYR A 129 11.12 10.28 -5.42
C TYR A 129 10.49 11.48 -4.70
N MET A 130 10.36 11.46 -3.37
CA MET A 130 9.68 12.53 -2.62
C MET A 130 10.59 13.68 -2.18
N ARG A 131 11.92 13.55 -2.32
CA ARG A 131 12.86 14.66 -2.09
C ARG A 131 12.94 15.64 -3.25
N ARG A 132 12.46 15.26 -4.44
CA ARG A 132 12.26 16.16 -5.57
C ARG A 132 10.79 16.54 -5.60
N GLY A 133 10.44 17.67 -4.98
CA GLY A 133 9.11 18.26 -5.16
C GLY A 133 8.91 18.62 -6.63
N TYR A 134 8.31 17.73 -7.41
CA TYR A 134 7.78 18.12 -8.70
C TYR A 134 6.51 18.94 -8.44
N VAL A 135 6.60 20.24 -8.71
CA VAL A 135 5.43 21.09 -8.90
C VAL A 135 4.72 20.55 -10.15
N LEU A 136 3.53 19.99 -9.97
CA LEU A 136 2.64 19.64 -11.06
C LEU A 136 2.03 20.92 -11.64
N GLU A 137 2.81 21.66 -12.41
CA GLU A 137 2.25 22.59 -13.39
C GLU A 137 3.16 22.62 -14.63
N SER A 138 2.87 21.74 -15.58
CA SER A 138 3.41 21.84 -16.93
C SER A 138 2.32 22.38 -17.87
N GLN A 139 2.49 23.65 -18.25
CA GLN A 139 2.19 24.25 -19.56
C GLN A 139 0.72 24.31 -20.07
N VAL A 140 0.20 25.54 -20.13
CA VAL A 140 -0.69 26.04 -21.19
C VAL A 140 -0.26 27.48 -21.53
N LEU A 141 0.73 27.64 -22.42
CA LEU A 141 0.65 28.11 -23.83
C LEU A 141 1.01 29.61 -24.03
N PRO A 142 1.58 29.96 -25.20
CA PRO A 142 2.37 31.18 -25.39
C PRO A 142 1.48 32.37 -25.78
N HIS A 143 1.80 33.56 -25.26
CA HIS A 143 1.29 34.80 -25.83
C HIS A 143 2.41 35.83 -26.01
N ASP A 144 2.41 36.33 -27.24
CA ASP A 144 3.20 37.38 -27.85
C ASP A 144 3.63 38.56 -26.97
N LYS A 145 4.83 39.06 -27.32
CA LYS A 145 5.27 40.46 -27.36
C LYS A 145 4.68 41.41 -26.30
N LEU A 146 5.53 41.81 -25.35
CA LEU A 146 5.51 43.20 -24.89
C LEU A 146 6.91 43.82 -24.94
N THR A 147 7.03 44.74 -25.89
CA THR A 147 7.98 45.84 -26.01
C THR A 147 8.37 46.46 -24.66
N ARG A 148 9.67 46.72 -24.44
CA ARG A 148 10.12 47.70 -23.45
C ARG A 148 10.20 49.09 -24.11
N PRO A 149 9.66 50.12 -23.45
CA PRO A 149 10.26 51.44 -23.55
C PRO A 149 10.34 52.16 -22.19
N PRO A 150 11.03 53.30 -22.10
CA PRO A 150 12.25 53.71 -22.78
C PRO A 150 13.52 53.47 -21.94
#